data_AF-A0A971S5W2-F1
#
_entry.id   AF-A0A971S5W2-F1
#
_cell.length_a   1.000
_cell.length_b   1.000
_cell.length_c   1.000
_cell.angle_alpha   90.00
_cell.angle_beta   90.00
_cell.angle_gamma   90.00
#
_symmetry.space_group_name_H-M   'P 1'
#
loop_
_entity.id
_entity.type
_entity.pdbx_description
1 polymer ?
#
loop_
_entity_poly.entity_id
_entity_poly.type
_entity_poly.pdbx_seq_one_letter_code
_entity_poly.pdbx_strand_id
1 'polypeptide(L)'
;MDIKGEGDYMRLRKSYIGKRKLGFTLLELLIGLSLFSVIIVLSYSFLRFSKTTHKKAIDRLDLQQDLKYAIDYISNELSTAFYIEIQDHEYENRNEYLADDKFIESNGDTISAYLYNEDGSGAWVEEEIFAHKNKLEIKQADTENVISITITALDENNKEIDSISTKVYAANMLEGRSNIDSPDGGGSYILYNNTTKESALPTPSRMRFCFFSTLLTENHPYLAVLREFRDNFLAKYNIGRSLIDLYYKFSFKYSNFVDKSNLVRFVLKTILVPIVAIIYVCLRVPYILVLAIILSSIYLYKRRCKKRRDVLEVTIIE
;
A
#
# COMPACT_ATOMS: atom_id res chain seq x y z
N MET A 1 14.19 -26.34 -96.29
CA MET A 1 13.89 -25.22 -97.20
C MET A 1 13.75 -24.00 -96.31
N ASP A 2 14.78 -23.16 -96.35
CA ASP A 2 14.93 -21.92 -95.59
C ASP A 2 13.76 -20.96 -95.80
N ILE A 3 13.33 -20.27 -94.74
CA ILE A 3 12.85 -18.90 -94.86
C ILE A 3 13.50 -18.06 -93.75
N LYS A 4 14.53 -17.33 -94.18
CA LYS A 4 15.26 -16.31 -93.43
C LYS A 4 14.46 -15.00 -93.57
N GLY A 5 13.94 -14.49 -92.46
CA GLY A 5 13.23 -13.21 -92.39
C GLY A 5 14.09 -12.17 -91.67
N GLU A 6 14.83 -11.38 -92.44
CA GLU A 6 15.53 -10.16 -92.04
C GLU A 6 14.52 -9.02 -91.80
N GLY A 7 14.72 -8.21 -90.76
CA GLY A 7 13.84 -7.07 -90.46
C GLY A 7 14.14 -6.34 -89.14
N ASP A 8 15.39 -5.92 -89.00
CA ASP A 8 16.01 -5.21 -87.89
C ASP A 8 15.56 -3.73 -87.76
N TYR A 9 14.43 -3.37 -87.11
CA TYR A 9 14.23 -1.97 -86.67
C TYR A 9 13.23 -1.81 -85.50
N MET A 10 13.67 -1.86 -84.24
CA MET A 10 13.11 -0.97 -83.18
C MET A 10 13.94 -0.92 -81.89
N ARG A 11 14.98 -0.10 -81.97
CA ARG A 11 15.43 0.91 -80.99
C ARG A 11 15.19 0.62 -79.50
N LEU A 12 16.25 0.12 -78.88
CA LEU A 12 16.75 0.45 -77.54
C LEU A 12 16.18 1.75 -76.95
N ARG A 13 15.17 1.65 -76.08
CA ARG A 13 14.84 2.72 -75.13
C ARG A 13 15.83 2.64 -73.96
N LYS A 14 17.07 3.07 -74.20
CA LYS A 14 18.07 3.27 -73.15
C LYS A 14 17.63 4.49 -72.35
N SER A 15 16.85 4.24 -71.29
CA SER A 15 16.42 5.25 -70.34
C SER A 15 17.65 5.88 -69.70
N TYR A 16 17.92 7.15 -70.06
CA TYR A 16 18.86 8.01 -69.33
C TYR A 16 18.28 8.30 -67.95
N ILE A 17 18.43 7.35 -67.02
CA ILE A 17 18.34 7.64 -65.59
C ILE A 17 19.67 8.30 -65.23
N GLY A 18 19.70 9.62 -65.39
CA GLY A 18 20.80 10.45 -64.94
C GLY A 18 21.05 10.20 -63.46
N LYS A 19 22.21 9.64 -63.13
CA LYS A 19 22.76 9.65 -61.77
C LYS A 19 22.99 11.11 -61.36
N ARG A 20 21.99 11.80 -60.82
CA ARG A 20 22.24 13.00 -60.03
C ARG A 20 22.89 12.52 -58.73
N LYS A 21 24.13 12.93 -58.48
CA LYS A 21 24.72 12.80 -57.15
C LYS A 21 23.84 13.63 -56.22
N LEU A 22 23.09 12.97 -55.33
CA LEU A 22 22.30 13.62 -54.28
C LEU A 22 23.27 14.25 -53.27
N GLY A 23 23.78 15.43 -53.59
CA GLY A 23 24.40 16.31 -52.59
C GLY A 23 23.28 17.11 -51.93
N PHE A 24 23.17 17.03 -50.61
CA PHE A 24 22.26 17.90 -49.86
C PHE A 24 22.64 19.36 -50.12
N THR A 25 21.65 20.20 -50.42
CA THR A 25 21.91 21.63 -50.56
C THR A 25 22.22 22.22 -49.19
N LEU A 26 23.15 23.18 -49.12
CA LEU A 26 23.55 23.80 -47.86
C LEU A 26 22.35 24.43 -47.11
N LEU A 27 21.36 24.90 -47.86
CA LEU A 27 20.10 25.43 -47.34
C LEU A 27 19.27 24.35 -46.64
N GLU A 28 19.16 23.15 -47.23
CA GLU A 28 18.39 22.04 -46.69
C GLU A 28 19.02 21.50 -45.39
N LEU A 29 20.35 21.48 -45.31
CA LEU A 29 21.07 21.17 -44.07
C LEU A 29 20.83 22.23 -42.97
N LEU A 30 20.83 23.52 -43.34
CA LEU A 30 20.56 24.62 -42.41
C LEU A 30 19.14 24.57 -41.85
N ILE A 31 18.15 24.27 -42.70
CA ILE A 31 16.74 24.12 -42.29
C ILE A 31 16.57 22.88 -41.40
N GLY A 32 17.21 21.76 -41.73
CA GLY A 32 17.17 20.56 -40.90
C GLY A 32 17.74 20.82 -39.50
N LEU A 33 18.90 21.48 -39.41
CA LEU A 33 19.53 21.83 -38.14
C LEU A 33 18.70 22.84 -37.33
N SER A 34 18.08 23.82 -37.98
CA SER A 34 17.22 24.79 -37.28
C SER A 34 15.99 24.10 -36.68
N LEU A 35 15.33 23.20 -37.42
CA LEU A 35 14.19 22.43 -36.91
C LEU A 35 14.59 21.48 -35.78
N PHE A 36 15.71 20.76 -35.92
CA PHE A 36 16.20 19.88 -34.86
C PHE A 36 16.52 20.64 -33.57
N SER A 37 17.15 21.82 -33.66
CA SER A 37 17.46 22.61 -32.47
C SER A 37 16.21 23.07 -31.72
N VAL A 38 15.15 23.49 -32.44
CA VAL A 38 13.86 23.83 -31.83
C VAL A 38 13.23 22.62 -31.12
N ILE A 39 13.25 21.45 -31.75
CA ILE A 39 12.71 20.22 -31.16
C ILE A 39 13.47 19.85 -29.89
N ILE A 40 14.80 19.98 -29.89
CA ILE A 40 15.65 19.69 -28.72
C ILE A 40 15.31 20.65 -27.56
N VAL A 41 15.16 21.95 -27.85
CA VAL A 41 14.82 22.96 -26.83
C VAL A 41 13.44 22.69 -26.22
N LEU A 42 12.44 22.38 -27.05
CA LEU A 42 11.11 22.02 -26.59
C LEU A 42 11.11 20.75 -25.76
N SER A 43 11.83 19.72 -26.20
CA SER A 43 11.95 18.45 -25.48
C SER A 43 12.61 18.64 -24.12
N TYR A 44 13.69 19.42 -24.07
CA TYR A 44 14.36 19.74 -22.81
C TYR A 44 13.44 20.51 -21.85
N SER A 45 12.69 21.49 -22.37
CA SER A 45 11.73 22.29 -21.58
C SER A 45 10.61 21.43 -21.01
N PHE A 46 10.05 20.52 -21.84
CA PHE A 46 9.01 19.59 -21.43
C PHE A 46 9.50 18.63 -20.34
N LEU A 47 10.69 18.05 -20.50
CA LEU A 47 11.26 17.14 -19.50
C LEU A 47 11.53 17.84 -18.17
N ARG A 48 11.99 19.09 -18.19
CA ARG A 48 12.18 19.90 -16.98
C ARG A 48 10.85 20.15 -16.28
N PHE A 49 9.85 20.62 -17.03
CA PHE A 49 8.51 20.91 -16.53
C PHE A 49 7.84 19.66 -15.93
N SER A 50 7.92 18.54 -16.65
CA SER A 50 7.35 17.25 -16.22
C SER A 50 7.97 16.80 -14.89
N LYS A 51 9.30 16.81 -14.77
CA LYS A 51 9.98 16.39 -13.52
C LYS A 51 9.59 17.24 -12.31
N THR A 52 9.55 18.57 -12.47
CA THR A 52 9.23 19.47 -11.35
C THR A 52 7.75 19.40 -10.96
N THR A 53 6.86 19.22 -11.94
CA THR A 53 5.41 19.19 -11.70
C THR A 53 4.98 17.86 -11.10
N HIS A 54 5.50 16.74 -11.59
CA HIS A 54 5.19 15.43 -11.03
C HIS A 54 5.67 15.30 -9.59
N LYS A 55 6.88 15.77 -9.27
CA LYS A 55 7.38 15.71 -7.89
C LYS A 55 6.46 16.48 -6.94
N LYS A 56 6.15 17.74 -7.24
CA LYS A 56 5.24 18.55 -6.40
C LYS A 56 3.84 17.93 -6.26
N ALA A 57 3.34 17.29 -7.32
CA ALA A 57 2.05 16.62 -7.29
C ALA A 57 2.08 15.37 -6.38
N ILE A 58 3.14 14.57 -6.45
CA ILE A 58 3.34 13.41 -5.58
C ILE A 58 3.51 13.86 -4.13
N ASP A 59 4.40 14.82 -3.86
CA ASP A 59 4.64 15.33 -2.50
C ASP A 59 3.33 15.84 -1.84
N ARG A 60 2.44 16.48 -2.61
CA ARG A 60 1.14 16.94 -2.12
C ARG A 60 0.15 15.79 -1.89
N LEU A 61 0.16 14.76 -2.74
CA LEU A 61 -0.70 13.58 -2.58
C LEU A 61 -0.30 12.77 -1.35
N ASP A 62 1.01 12.60 -1.13
CA ASP A 62 1.55 11.92 0.04
C ASP A 62 1.16 12.67 1.32
N LEU A 63 1.34 14.00 1.35
CA LEU A 63 0.90 14.85 2.47
C LEU A 63 -0.61 14.70 2.78
N GLN A 64 -1.45 14.68 1.74
CA GLN A 64 -2.90 14.50 1.91
C GLN A 64 -3.25 13.11 2.42
N GLN A 65 -2.51 12.08 1.99
CA GLN A 65 -2.68 10.71 2.47
C GLN A 65 -2.28 10.61 3.95
N ASP A 66 -1.20 11.26 4.37
CA ASP A 66 -0.73 11.26 5.75
C ASP A 66 -1.68 12.05 6.66
N LEU A 67 -2.17 13.21 6.22
CA LEU A 67 -3.22 13.97 6.92
C LEU A 67 -4.48 13.12 7.10
N LYS A 68 -4.86 12.37 6.06
CA LYS A 68 -6.02 11.48 6.11
C LYS A 68 -5.79 10.31 7.06
N TYR A 69 -4.63 9.68 7.02
CA TYR A 69 -4.26 8.61 7.95
C TYR A 69 -4.35 9.10 9.39
N ALA A 70 -3.79 10.28 9.67
CA ALA A 70 -3.81 10.86 11.01
C ALA A 70 -5.21 11.19 11.49
N ILE A 71 -6.03 11.84 10.66
CA ILE A 71 -7.40 12.16 11.07
C ILE A 71 -8.26 10.90 11.24
N ASP A 72 -8.09 9.89 10.38
CA ASP A 72 -8.80 8.61 10.49
C ASP A 72 -8.38 7.87 11.76
N TYR A 73 -7.08 7.87 12.10
CA TYR A 73 -6.56 7.29 13.35
C TYR A 73 -7.21 7.94 14.58
N ILE A 74 -7.06 9.26 14.71
CA ILE A 74 -7.58 10.01 15.86
C ILE A 74 -9.10 9.85 15.94
N SER A 75 -9.80 9.94 14.81
CA SER A 75 -11.26 9.80 14.78
C SER A 75 -11.73 8.43 15.24
N ASN A 76 -11.05 7.37 14.80
CA ASN A 76 -11.41 6.02 15.21
C ASN A 76 -11.21 5.82 16.72
N GLU A 77 -10.08 6.28 17.26
CA GLU A 77 -9.82 6.17 18.70
C GLU A 77 -10.84 6.96 19.53
N LEU A 78 -11.06 8.25 19.20
CA LEU A 78 -12.00 9.10 19.94
C LEU A 78 -13.46 8.67 19.78
N SER A 79 -13.84 8.08 18.65
CA SER A 79 -15.22 7.58 18.45
C SER A 79 -15.61 6.49 19.45
N THR A 80 -14.61 5.75 19.97
CA THR A 80 -14.80 4.64 20.90
C THR A 80 -14.45 4.97 22.34
N ALA A 81 -14.00 6.20 22.61
CA ALA A 81 -13.53 6.61 23.92
C ALA A 81 -14.68 6.77 24.93
N PHE A 82 -14.41 6.39 26.18
CA PHE A 82 -15.34 6.50 27.31
C PHE A 82 -15.11 7.78 28.13
N TYR A 83 -13.86 8.26 28.14
CA TYR A 83 -13.43 9.51 28.75
C TYR A 83 -12.48 10.22 27.79
N ILE A 84 -12.62 11.54 27.68
CA ILE A 84 -11.77 12.37 26.84
C ILE A 84 -11.42 13.64 27.61
N GLU A 85 -10.14 13.95 27.66
CA GLU A 85 -9.61 15.16 28.25
C GLU A 85 -8.74 15.89 27.24
N ILE A 86 -9.03 17.18 27.07
CA ILE A 86 -8.36 18.04 26.10
C ILE A 86 -7.59 19.10 26.87
N GLN A 87 -6.29 19.21 26.61
CA GLN A 87 -5.39 20.16 27.26
C GLN A 87 -4.59 20.96 26.23
N ASP A 88 -4.26 22.20 26.58
CA ASP A 88 -3.40 23.08 25.75
C ASP A 88 -1.92 23.05 26.15
N HIS A 89 -1.57 22.23 27.15
CA HIS A 89 -0.22 22.05 27.64
C HIS A 89 0.15 20.58 27.72
N GLU A 90 1.45 20.28 27.69
CA GLU A 90 1.96 18.92 27.87
C GLU A 90 1.59 18.38 29.26
N TYR A 91 1.17 17.12 29.32
CA TYR A 91 0.80 16.46 30.57
C TYR A 91 1.99 16.39 31.53
N GLU A 92 1.91 17.13 32.65
CA GLU A 92 2.89 17.03 33.72
C GLU A 92 2.79 15.63 34.38
N ASN A 93 3.94 14.94 34.49
CA ASN A 93 4.08 13.66 35.19
C ASN A 93 3.21 12.49 34.64
N ARG A 94 3.55 11.99 33.44
CA ARG A 94 2.91 10.84 32.78
C ARG A 94 2.79 9.54 33.62
N ASN A 95 3.53 9.43 34.73
CA ASN A 95 3.51 8.26 35.62
C ASN A 95 2.31 8.23 36.58
N GLU A 96 1.56 9.32 36.69
CA GLU A 96 0.32 9.38 37.50
C GLU A 96 -0.88 8.74 36.76
N TYR A 97 -0.79 8.67 35.44
CA TYR A 97 -1.82 8.09 34.57
C TYR A 97 -1.75 6.58 34.53
N LEU A 98 -2.90 5.97 34.29
CA LEU A 98 -3.08 4.54 34.41
C LEU A 98 -2.62 3.81 33.15
N ALA A 99 -2.33 2.52 33.28
CA ALA A 99 -1.92 1.67 32.15
C ALA A 99 -2.91 1.58 30.97
N ASP A 100 -4.17 1.99 31.16
CA ASP A 100 -5.19 1.97 30.10
C ASP A 100 -5.38 3.33 29.42
N ASP A 101 -4.73 4.35 29.94
CA ASP A 101 -4.83 5.71 29.45
C ASP A 101 -3.94 5.86 28.20
N LYS A 102 -4.46 6.55 27.19
CA LYS A 102 -3.76 6.80 25.93
C LYS A 102 -3.65 8.29 25.69
N PHE A 103 -2.55 8.68 25.06
CA PHE A 103 -2.28 10.08 24.75
C PHE A 103 -2.15 10.27 23.25
N ILE A 104 -2.63 11.41 22.76
CA ILE A 104 -2.27 11.96 21.44
C ILE A 104 -1.74 13.36 21.69
N GLU A 105 -0.55 13.66 21.20
CA GLU A 105 0.05 14.99 21.31
C GLU A 105 0.67 15.44 19.99
N SER A 106 0.64 16.75 19.78
CA SER A 106 1.42 17.42 18.75
C SER A 106 2.51 18.26 19.41
N ASN A 107 3.77 18.00 19.07
CA ASN A 107 4.90 18.85 19.48
C ASN A 107 5.17 19.99 18.47
N GLY A 108 4.33 20.12 17.43
CA GLY A 108 4.48 21.07 16.33
C GLY A 108 5.28 20.55 15.13
N ASP A 109 6.09 19.50 15.30
CA ASP A 109 6.86 18.85 14.24
C ASP A 109 6.30 17.48 13.85
N THR A 110 5.69 16.77 14.80
CA THR A 110 5.03 15.48 14.61
C THR A 110 3.73 15.42 15.42
N ILE A 111 2.85 14.48 15.07
CA ILE A 111 1.74 14.05 15.92
C ILE A 111 2.00 12.60 16.30
N SER A 112 2.06 12.33 17.59
CA SER A 112 2.36 11.01 18.14
C SER A 112 1.23 10.53 19.06
N ALA A 113 0.93 9.24 19.01
CA ALA A 113 0.15 8.57 20.04
C ALA A 113 1.05 7.78 20.98
N TYR A 114 0.75 7.84 22.27
CA TYR A 114 1.45 7.08 23.29
C TYR A 114 0.51 6.03 23.88
N LEU A 115 0.96 4.79 23.82
CA LEU A 115 0.25 3.60 24.30
C LEU A 115 1.07 2.95 25.41
N TYR A 116 0.43 2.54 26.50
CA TYR A 116 1.13 1.82 27.56
C TYR A 116 1.50 0.41 27.11
N ASN A 117 2.73 -0.01 27.39
CA ASN A 117 3.20 -1.33 27.00
C ASN A 117 2.65 -2.44 27.92
N GLU A 118 1.83 -3.33 27.36
CA GLU A 118 1.23 -4.48 28.05
C GLU A 118 2.25 -5.59 28.41
N ASP A 119 3.50 -5.52 27.92
CA ASP A 119 4.55 -6.51 28.17
C ASP A 119 5.08 -6.52 29.63
N GLY A 120 4.54 -5.67 30.50
CA GLY A 120 4.95 -5.55 31.90
C GLY A 120 6.27 -4.79 32.11
N SER A 121 6.78 -4.15 31.05
CA SER A 121 7.98 -3.30 31.08
C SER A 121 7.74 -1.92 31.71
N GLY A 122 6.47 -1.50 31.81
CA GLY A 122 6.07 -0.19 32.34
C GLY A 122 6.48 0.99 31.45
N ALA A 123 6.79 0.74 30.18
CA ALA A 123 7.22 1.76 29.23
C ALA A 123 6.06 2.21 28.32
N TRP A 124 6.08 3.46 27.87
CA TRP A 124 5.20 3.97 26.82
C TRP A 124 5.78 3.64 25.46
N VAL A 125 4.93 3.20 24.52
CA VAL A 125 5.26 3.03 23.11
C VAL A 125 4.75 4.27 22.37
N GLU A 126 5.65 4.95 21.68
CA GLU A 126 5.32 6.06 20.81
C GLU A 126 5.05 5.56 19.40
N GLU A 127 3.88 5.90 18.86
CA GLU A 127 3.50 5.69 17.48
C GLU A 127 3.39 7.06 16.79
N GLU A 128 4.27 7.35 15.85
CA GLU A 128 4.20 8.56 15.05
C GLU A 128 3.10 8.43 14.00
N ILE A 129 2.06 9.27 14.11
CA ILE A 129 0.88 9.22 13.25
C ILE A 129 1.01 10.23 12.10
N PHE A 130 1.68 11.36 12.35
CA PHE A 130 1.91 12.39 11.33
C PHE A 130 3.32 12.96 11.44
N ALA A 131 4.14 12.66 10.43
CA ALA A 131 5.57 12.94 10.38
C ALA A 131 5.93 14.33 9.79
N HIS A 132 5.09 15.34 9.98
CA HIS A 132 5.27 16.65 9.36
C HIS A 132 4.94 17.78 10.33
N LYS A 133 5.61 18.92 10.12
CA LYS A 133 5.34 20.14 10.86
C LYS A 133 3.86 20.46 10.79
N ASN A 134 3.25 20.66 11.95
CA ASN A 134 1.81 20.68 12.05
C ASN A 134 1.29 21.59 13.15
N LYS A 135 0.00 21.90 13.04
CA LYS A 135 -0.81 22.43 14.12
C LYS A 135 -2.01 21.53 14.28
N LEU A 136 -2.16 20.95 15.47
CA LEU A 136 -3.30 20.13 15.85
C LEU A 136 -4.23 20.96 16.73
N GLU A 137 -5.49 21.09 16.34
CA GLU A 137 -6.53 21.72 17.14
C GLU A 137 -7.67 20.74 17.39
N ILE A 138 -7.92 20.42 18.66
CA ILE A 138 -9.09 19.64 19.07
C ILE A 138 -9.99 20.49 19.93
N LYS A 139 -11.27 20.58 19.57
CA LYS A 139 -12.28 21.38 20.28
C LYS A 139 -13.55 20.58 20.44
N GLN A 140 -14.22 20.69 21.59
CA GLN A 140 -15.58 20.20 21.70
C GLN A 140 -16.51 21.03 20.80
N ALA A 141 -17.38 20.35 20.06
CA ALA A 141 -18.25 20.97 19.08
C ALA A 141 -19.62 21.30 19.71
N ASP A 142 -20.68 21.22 18.90
CA ASP A 142 -22.03 21.68 19.25
C ASP A 142 -22.70 20.90 20.40
N THR A 143 -22.22 19.68 20.68
CA THR A 143 -22.73 18.79 21.75
C THR A 143 -21.56 18.18 22.50
N GLU A 144 -21.74 17.83 23.78
CA GLU A 144 -20.65 17.32 24.63
C GLU A 144 -19.92 16.11 24.00
N ASN A 145 -20.66 15.23 23.33
CA ASN A 145 -20.15 14.01 22.71
C ASN A 145 -19.60 14.19 21.29
N VAL A 146 -19.55 15.41 20.76
CA VAL A 146 -18.97 15.66 19.43
C VAL A 146 -17.69 16.45 19.58
N ILE A 147 -16.61 15.92 19.01
CA ILE A 147 -15.29 16.52 19.03
C ILE A 147 -14.91 16.90 17.61
N SER A 148 -14.54 18.16 17.43
CA SER A 148 -13.94 18.65 16.20
C SER A 148 -12.43 18.53 16.26
N ILE A 149 -11.85 17.97 15.21
CA ILE A 149 -10.41 17.77 15.07
C ILE A 149 -9.98 18.48 13.80
N THR A 150 -8.93 19.30 13.89
CA THR A 150 -8.34 19.98 12.74
C THR A 150 -6.83 19.76 12.77
N ILE A 151 -6.30 19.20 11.68
CA ILE A 151 -4.86 19.01 11.47
C ILE A 151 -4.44 19.92 10.33
N THR A 152 -3.47 20.79 10.59
CA THR A 152 -2.91 21.72 9.60
C THR A 152 -1.46 21.35 9.36
N ALA A 153 -1.09 21.03 8.13
CA ALA A 153 0.30 20.83 7.73
C ALA A 153 0.97 22.17 7.44
N LEU A 154 2.16 22.37 7.97
CA LEU A 154 2.94 23.60 7.89
C LEU A 154 4.25 23.38 7.12
N ASP A 155 4.69 24.42 6.44
CA ASP A 155 6.05 24.53 5.89
C ASP A 155 7.06 24.87 6.99
N GLU A 156 8.35 24.78 6.68
CA GLU A 156 9.46 25.17 7.58
C GLU A 156 9.25 26.58 8.17
N ASN A 157 8.63 27.48 7.40
CA ASN A 157 8.31 28.86 7.77
C ASN A 157 6.98 29.04 8.54
N ASN A 158 6.39 27.98 9.08
CA ASN A 158 5.08 27.97 9.76
C ASN A 158 3.91 28.44 8.87
N LYS A 159 4.05 28.29 7.55
CA LYS A 159 2.99 28.63 6.59
C LYS A 159 2.16 27.40 6.30
N GLU A 160 0.84 27.53 6.33
CA GLU A 160 -0.08 26.46 5.95
C GLU A 160 0.16 25.98 4.51
N ILE A 161 0.32 24.65 4.37
CA ILE A 161 0.43 23.95 3.09
C ILE A 161 -0.91 23.33 2.72
N ASP A 162 -1.51 22.57 3.64
CA ASP A 162 -2.80 21.89 3.48
C ASP A 162 -3.40 21.62 4.87
N SER A 163 -4.71 21.42 4.95
CA SER A 163 -5.41 21.16 6.21
C SER A 163 -6.59 20.23 6.03
N ILE A 164 -6.91 19.48 7.09
CA ILE A 164 -8.07 18.59 7.13
C ILE A 164 -8.80 18.75 8.46
N SER A 165 -10.13 18.76 8.41
CA SER A 165 -10.97 18.92 9.59
C SER A 165 -12.12 17.91 9.56
N THR A 166 -12.46 17.38 10.73
CA THR A 166 -13.58 16.45 10.89
C THR A 166 -14.28 16.66 12.23
N LYS A 167 -15.52 16.17 12.32
CA LYS A 167 -16.28 16.07 13.58
C LYS A 167 -16.54 14.60 13.89
N VAL A 168 -16.23 14.19 15.11
CA VAL A 168 -16.31 12.79 15.58
C VAL A 168 -17.30 12.72 16.72
N TYR A 169 -18.24 11.78 16.64
CA TYR A 169 -19.14 11.47 17.74
C TYR A 169 -18.53 10.38 18.63
N ALA A 170 -18.21 10.72 19.88
CA ALA A 170 -17.73 9.79 20.90
C ALA A 170 -18.90 8.95 21.42
N ALA A 171 -19.14 7.80 20.78
CA ALA A 171 -20.35 7.01 20.99
C ALA A 171 -20.45 6.39 22.38
N ASN A 172 -19.29 6.20 23.04
CA ASN A 172 -19.18 5.56 24.34
C ASN A 172 -19.00 6.56 25.50
N MET A 173 -18.91 7.87 25.21
CA MET A 173 -18.74 8.89 26.22
C MET A 173 -20.09 9.24 26.86
N LEU A 174 -20.15 9.16 28.20
CA LEU A 174 -21.31 9.56 28.97
C LEU A 174 -21.27 11.08 29.24
N GLU A 175 -22.42 11.71 29.43
CA GLU A 175 -22.50 13.15 29.76
C GLU A 175 -21.62 13.47 30.99
N GLY A 176 -20.89 14.58 30.92
CA GLY A 176 -19.95 14.99 31.96
C GLY A 176 -18.66 14.15 32.09
N ARG A 177 -18.35 13.27 31.13
CA ARG A 177 -17.06 12.54 31.05
C ARG A 177 -16.06 13.17 30.07
N SER A 178 -16.24 14.43 29.71
CA SER A 178 -15.24 15.23 29.01
C SER A 178 -14.67 16.31 29.92
N ASN A 179 -13.35 16.47 29.95
CA ASN A 179 -12.70 17.62 30.59
C ASN A 179 -11.97 18.47 29.54
N ILE A 180 -12.12 19.79 29.60
CA ILE A 180 -11.45 20.71 28.67
C ILE A 180 -10.70 21.73 29.52
N ASP A 181 -9.39 21.57 29.59
CA ASP A 181 -8.48 22.50 30.25
C ASP A 181 -7.69 23.27 29.19
N SER A 182 -8.42 24.15 28.48
CA SER A 182 -7.86 25.07 27.51
C SER A 182 -8.55 26.44 27.58
N PRO A 183 -7.80 27.55 27.64
CA PRO A 183 -8.35 28.91 27.66
C PRO A 183 -9.27 29.23 26.47
N ASP A 184 -8.97 28.66 25.31
CA ASP A 184 -9.67 28.91 24.05
C ASP A 184 -10.66 27.78 23.69
N GLY A 185 -10.88 26.84 24.61
CA GLY A 185 -11.76 25.68 24.42
C GLY A 185 -11.21 24.63 23.45
N GLY A 186 -9.92 24.72 23.08
CA GLY A 186 -9.25 23.76 22.21
C GLY A 186 -7.81 23.49 22.59
N GLY A 187 -7.39 22.23 22.50
CA GLY A 187 -6.07 21.78 22.93
C GLY A 187 -5.29 21.08 21.83
N SER A 188 -3.97 20.97 22.04
CA SER A 188 -3.05 20.19 21.20
C SER A 188 -2.74 18.82 21.79
N TYR A 189 -3.23 18.56 23.00
CA TYR A 189 -3.00 17.34 23.78
C TYR A 189 -4.33 16.69 24.13
N ILE A 190 -4.44 15.38 23.89
CA ILE A 190 -5.64 14.60 24.22
C ILE A 190 -5.24 13.40 25.06
N LEU A 191 -5.94 13.24 26.18
CA LEU A 191 -5.94 12.05 26.99
C LEU A 191 -7.28 11.36 26.80
N TYR A 192 -7.27 10.06 26.53
CA TYR A 192 -8.50 9.31 26.37
C TYR A 192 -8.31 7.87 26.81
N ASN A 193 -9.42 7.23 27.16
CA ASN A 193 -9.45 5.79 27.40
C ASN A 193 -10.57 5.13 26.60
N ASN A 194 -10.33 3.89 26.17
CA ASN A 194 -11.29 3.07 25.43
C ASN A 194 -11.68 1.79 26.19
N THR A 195 -11.26 1.67 27.46
CA THR A 195 -11.61 0.57 28.37
C THR A 195 -12.32 1.11 29.63
N THR A 196 -13.37 0.43 30.08
CA THR A 196 -14.15 0.82 31.27
C THR A 196 -13.58 0.16 32.54
N LYS A 197 -13.22 0.96 33.55
CA LYS A 197 -12.70 0.50 34.85
C LYS A 197 -13.75 0.19 35.91
N GLU A 198 -14.87 -0.46 35.57
CA GLU A 198 -15.85 -0.89 36.58
C GLU A 198 -16.03 -2.41 36.59
N SER A 199 -15.85 -2.97 37.79
CA SER A 199 -15.73 -4.40 38.07
C SER A 199 -17.06 -5.14 37.88
N ALA A 200 -16.96 -6.37 37.39
CA ALA A 200 -18.01 -7.40 37.32
C ALA A 200 -19.13 -7.18 36.27
N LEU A 201 -18.85 -7.62 35.04
CA LEU A 201 -19.60 -8.65 34.30
C LEU A 201 -18.70 -9.11 33.13
N PRO A 202 -18.70 -10.41 32.76
CA PRO A 202 -17.69 -10.97 31.87
C PRO A 202 -17.87 -10.47 30.44
N THR A 203 -16.79 -9.92 29.89
CA THR A 203 -16.36 -9.82 28.48
C THR A 203 -17.36 -10.24 27.37
N PRO A 204 -17.38 -9.47 26.25
CA PRO A 204 -16.35 -9.69 25.25
C PRO A 204 -15.61 -8.40 24.90
N SER A 205 -14.33 -8.38 25.26
CA SER A 205 -13.31 -7.54 24.67
C SER A 205 -13.37 -7.65 23.14
N ARG A 206 -13.64 -6.52 22.46
CA ARG A 206 -13.29 -6.36 21.05
C ARG A 206 -11.83 -5.90 20.93
N MET A 207 -10.93 -6.62 21.60
CA MET A 207 -9.58 -6.75 21.05
C MET A 207 -9.77 -7.46 19.72
N ARG A 208 -9.23 -6.93 18.62
CA ARG A 208 -9.15 -7.69 17.37
C ARG A 208 -8.19 -8.86 17.63
N PHE A 209 -8.69 -9.91 18.27
CA PHE A 209 -8.02 -11.19 18.28
C PHE A 209 -7.95 -11.65 16.84
N CYS A 210 -6.81 -11.41 16.21
CA CYS A 210 -6.43 -12.19 15.06
C CYS A 210 -6.35 -13.62 15.57
N PHE A 211 -7.31 -14.47 15.19
CA PHE A 211 -7.33 -15.88 15.58
C PHE A 211 -5.96 -16.55 15.38
N PHE A 212 -5.22 -16.12 14.36
CA PHE A 212 -3.87 -16.62 14.13
C PHE A 212 -2.77 -16.03 15.04
N SER A 213 -2.88 -14.80 15.58
CA SER A 213 -1.88 -14.27 16.53
C SER A 213 -1.95 -14.99 17.89
N THR A 214 -3.13 -15.51 18.24
CA THR A 214 -3.31 -16.44 19.35
C THR A 214 -2.58 -17.79 19.15
N LEU A 215 -2.33 -18.19 17.89
CA LEU A 215 -1.66 -19.45 17.57
C LEU A 215 -0.18 -19.27 17.20
N LEU A 216 0.17 -18.23 16.45
CA LEU A 216 1.49 -18.01 15.88
C LEU A 216 1.95 -16.59 16.18
N THR A 217 3.25 -16.41 16.41
CA THR A 217 3.85 -15.09 16.59
C THR A 217 3.64 -14.22 15.34
N GLU A 218 3.58 -12.89 15.50
CA GLU A 218 3.16 -11.95 14.45
C GLU A 218 3.98 -12.03 13.14
N ASN A 219 5.24 -12.45 13.27
CA ASN A 219 6.22 -12.60 12.19
C ASN A 219 6.39 -14.03 11.67
N HIS A 220 5.44 -14.93 11.96
CA HIS A 220 5.57 -16.31 11.51
C HIS A 220 5.45 -16.42 9.97
N PRO A 221 6.35 -17.13 9.27
CA PRO A 221 6.36 -17.22 7.80
C PRO A 221 5.05 -17.77 7.21
N TYR A 222 4.32 -18.55 7.97
CA TYR A 222 3.00 -19.06 7.57
C TYR A 222 1.95 -17.96 7.43
N LEU A 223 2.03 -16.91 8.24
CA LEU A 223 1.10 -15.77 8.17
C LEU A 223 1.35 -14.93 6.92
N ALA A 224 2.62 -14.78 6.51
CA ALA A 224 2.97 -14.09 5.27
C ALA A 224 2.35 -14.78 4.05
N VAL A 225 2.44 -16.12 3.98
CA VAL A 225 1.85 -16.92 2.88
C VAL A 225 0.31 -16.79 2.84
N LEU A 226 -0.35 -16.80 4.00
CA LEU A 226 -1.80 -16.64 4.09
C LEU A 226 -2.25 -15.22 3.71
N ARG A 227 -1.49 -14.19 4.10
CA ARG A 227 -1.75 -12.79 3.71
C ARG A 227 -1.62 -12.63 2.20
N GLU A 228 -0.55 -13.15 1.61
CA GLU A 228 -0.32 -13.12 0.16
C GLU A 228 -1.45 -13.81 -0.63
N PHE A 229 -1.93 -14.97 -0.15
CA PHE A 229 -3.07 -15.66 -0.77
C PHE A 229 -4.38 -14.89 -0.64
N ARG A 230 -4.63 -14.28 0.53
CA ARG A 230 -5.80 -13.43 0.73
C ARG A 230 -5.80 -12.26 -0.24
N ASP A 231 -4.68 -11.55 -0.33
CA ASP A 231 -4.60 -10.28 -1.06
C ASP A 231 -4.59 -10.50 -2.57
N ASN A 232 -3.86 -11.53 -3.06
CA ASN A 232 -3.73 -11.79 -4.48
C ASN A 232 -4.89 -12.61 -5.08
N PHE A 233 -5.58 -13.44 -4.28
CA PHE A 233 -6.64 -14.34 -4.76
C PHE A 233 -7.99 -14.05 -4.11
N LEU A 234 -8.11 -14.08 -2.78
CA LEU A 234 -9.42 -13.98 -2.13
C LEU A 234 -10.07 -12.58 -2.24
N ALA A 235 -9.29 -11.51 -2.12
CA ALA A 235 -9.81 -10.14 -2.16
C ALA A 235 -10.33 -9.72 -3.55
N LYS A 236 -9.86 -10.39 -4.60
CA LYS A 236 -10.19 -10.08 -5.99
C LYS A 236 -11.53 -10.67 -6.45
N TYR A 237 -12.03 -11.72 -5.79
CA TYR A 237 -13.28 -12.40 -6.18
C TYR A 237 -14.36 -12.27 -5.10
N ASN A 238 -15.63 -12.11 -5.51
CA ASN A 238 -16.76 -11.94 -4.59
C ASN A 238 -16.93 -13.11 -3.61
N ILE A 239 -16.68 -14.35 -4.07
CA ILE A 239 -16.71 -15.55 -3.22
C ILE A 239 -15.59 -15.49 -2.17
N GLY A 240 -14.41 -14.99 -2.55
CA GLY A 240 -13.29 -14.84 -1.64
C GLY A 240 -13.53 -13.78 -0.56
N ARG A 241 -14.18 -12.66 -0.90
CA ARG A 241 -14.63 -11.65 0.08
C ARG A 241 -15.62 -12.23 1.08
N SER A 242 -16.60 -13.01 0.62
CA SER A 242 -17.55 -13.67 1.52
C SER A 242 -16.88 -14.69 2.45
N LEU A 243 -15.81 -15.37 2.01
CA LEU A 243 -15.02 -16.27 2.86
C LEU A 243 -14.20 -15.50 3.91
N ILE A 244 -13.66 -14.33 3.54
CA ILE A 244 -12.97 -13.43 4.47
C ILE A 244 -13.94 -12.94 5.55
N ASP A 245 -15.15 -12.53 5.17
CA ASP A 245 -16.18 -12.09 6.11
C ASP A 245 -16.63 -13.21 7.04
N LEU A 246 -16.78 -14.43 6.51
CA LEU A 246 -17.07 -15.63 7.29
C LEU A 246 -15.95 -15.90 8.31
N TYR A 247 -14.68 -15.81 7.87
CA TYR A 247 -13.52 -15.97 8.75
C TYR A 247 -13.55 -14.95 9.88
N TYR A 248 -13.76 -13.65 9.62
CA TYR A 248 -13.80 -12.63 10.67
C TYR A 248 -14.99 -12.83 11.63
N LYS A 249 -16.14 -13.29 11.13
CA LYS A 249 -17.33 -13.61 11.94
C LYS A 249 -17.10 -14.83 12.85
N PHE A 250 -16.41 -15.86 12.36
CA PHE A 250 -16.07 -17.05 13.16
C PHE A 250 -14.91 -16.76 14.13
N SER A 251 -13.89 -16.03 13.69
CA SER A 251 -12.72 -15.61 14.48
C SER A 251 -13.16 -14.94 15.78
N PHE A 252 -14.14 -14.03 15.71
CA PHE A 252 -14.65 -13.30 16.86
C PHE A 252 -15.41 -14.18 17.88
N LYS A 253 -16.08 -15.25 17.44
CA LYS A 253 -16.92 -16.08 18.31
C LYS A 253 -16.13 -17.16 19.05
N TYR A 254 -15.02 -17.63 18.49
CA TYR A 254 -14.27 -18.78 19.00
C TYR A 254 -12.93 -18.44 19.66
N SER A 255 -12.46 -17.19 19.61
CA SER A 255 -11.19 -16.75 20.22
C SER A 255 -11.09 -17.12 21.71
N ASN A 256 -12.14 -16.86 22.49
CA ASN A 256 -12.19 -17.13 23.93
C ASN A 256 -12.09 -18.63 24.31
N PHE A 257 -12.37 -19.55 23.38
CA PHE A 257 -12.28 -21.01 23.62
C PHE A 257 -10.90 -21.57 23.28
N VAL A 258 -10.17 -20.95 22.35
CA VAL A 258 -8.85 -21.39 21.91
C VAL A 258 -7.76 -20.99 22.92
N ASP A 259 -7.92 -19.86 23.60
CA ASP A 259 -6.96 -19.41 24.62
C ASP A 259 -6.90 -20.29 25.86
N LYS A 260 -8.02 -20.94 26.21
CA LYS A 260 -8.13 -21.70 27.46
C LYS A 260 -7.57 -23.12 27.39
N SER A 261 -7.26 -23.66 26.21
CA SER A 261 -6.87 -25.07 26.07
C SER A 261 -5.69 -25.31 25.13
N ASN A 262 -4.59 -25.81 25.68
CA ASN A 262 -3.37 -26.14 24.93
C ASN A 262 -3.60 -27.25 23.88
N LEU A 263 -4.55 -28.16 24.11
CA LEU A 263 -4.92 -29.20 23.14
C LEU A 263 -5.57 -28.63 21.88
N VAL A 264 -6.44 -27.64 22.00
CA VAL A 264 -7.11 -27.00 20.85
C VAL A 264 -6.09 -26.21 20.03
N ARG A 265 -5.18 -25.48 20.69
CA ARG A 265 -4.06 -24.80 20.01
C ARG A 265 -3.18 -25.77 19.23
N PHE A 266 -2.88 -26.94 19.80
CA PHE A 266 -2.08 -27.98 19.12
C PHE A 266 -2.80 -28.52 17.87
N VAL A 267 -4.07 -28.93 17.99
CA VAL A 267 -4.86 -29.45 16.86
C VAL A 267 -4.97 -28.42 15.74
N LEU A 268 -5.24 -27.17 16.08
CA LEU A 268 -5.35 -26.10 15.07
C LEU A 268 -4.01 -25.83 14.37
N LYS A 269 -2.87 -25.86 15.08
CA LYS A 269 -1.54 -25.77 14.44
C LYS A 269 -1.30 -26.94 13.50
N THR A 270 -1.61 -28.17 13.92
CA THR A 270 -1.44 -29.36 13.10
C THR A 270 -2.29 -29.33 11.83
N ILE A 271 -3.50 -28.75 11.90
CA ILE A 271 -4.38 -28.56 10.73
C ILE A 271 -3.90 -27.40 9.85
N LEU A 272 -3.35 -26.34 10.43
CA LEU A 272 -2.91 -25.17 9.69
C LEU A 272 -1.70 -25.45 8.78
N VAL A 273 -0.78 -26.31 9.23
CA VAL A 273 0.43 -26.65 8.46
C VAL A 273 0.14 -27.22 7.06
N PRO A 274 -0.69 -28.28 6.88
CA PRO A 274 -0.98 -28.80 5.54
C PRO A 274 -1.75 -27.79 4.68
N ILE A 275 -2.60 -26.94 5.28
CA ILE A 275 -3.34 -25.91 4.54
C ILE A 275 -2.38 -24.85 3.99
N VAL A 276 -1.47 -24.34 4.82
CA VAL A 276 -0.45 -23.37 4.40
C VAL A 276 0.46 -23.98 3.33
N ALA A 277 0.83 -25.26 3.45
CA ALA A 277 1.61 -25.95 2.43
C ALA A 277 0.87 -26.02 1.09
N ILE A 278 -0.43 -26.36 1.09
CA ILE A 278 -1.25 -26.38 -0.14
C ILE A 278 -1.34 -24.97 -0.75
N ILE A 279 -1.61 -23.95 0.06
CA ILE A 279 -1.71 -22.56 -0.40
C ILE A 279 -0.38 -22.08 -1.00
N TYR A 280 0.73 -22.38 -0.34
CA TYR A 280 2.07 -22.04 -0.82
C TYR A 280 2.34 -22.67 -2.20
N VAL A 281 1.98 -23.94 -2.38
CA VAL A 281 2.09 -24.62 -3.68
C VAL A 281 1.18 -23.94 -4.69
N CYS A 282 -0.10 -23.71 -4.38
CA CYS A 282 -1.07 -23.04 -5.26
C CYS A 282 -0.62 -21.66 -5.74
N LEU A 283 -0.01 -20.84 -4.88
CA LEU A 283 0.57 -19.54 -5.23
C LEU A 283 1.69 -19.67 -6.28
N ARG A 284 2.40 -20.79 -6.27
CA ARG A 284 3.54 -21.05 -7.16
C ARG A 284 3.22 -21.92 -8.38
N VAL A 285 2.02 -22.53 -8.44
CA VAL A 285 1.53 -23.34 -9.58
C VAL A 285 1.70 -22.65 -10.95
N PRO A 286 1.33 -21.38 -11.18
CA PRO A 286 1.48 -20.78 -12.51
C PRO A 286 2.96 -20.71 -12.94
N TYR A 287 3.89 -20.46 -12.01
CA TYR A 287 5.33 -20.44 -12.30
C TYR A 287 5.87 -21.86 -12.58
N ILE A 288 5.43 -22.86 -11.83
CA ILE A 288 5.83 -24.27 -12.04
C ILE A 288 5.31 -24.80 -13.38
N LEU A 289 4.08 -24.45 -13.78
CA LEU A 289 3.51 -24.82 -15.08
C LEU A 289 4.26 -24.15 -16.24
N VAL A 290 4.59 -22.86 -16.12
CA VAL A 290 5.41 -22.17 -17.13
C VAL A 290 6.77 -22.83 -17.28
N LEU A 291 7.43 -23.17 -16.16
CA LEU A 291 8.73 -23.84 -16.17
C LEU A 291 8.64 -25.25 -16.78
N ALA A 292 7.57 -26.01 -16.49
CA ALA A 292 7.31 -27.31 -17.09
C ALA A 292 7.07 -27.23 -18.61
N ILE A 293 6.35 -26.21 -19.09
CA ILE A 293 6.15 -25.96 -20.53
C ILE A 293 7.48 -25.63 -21.21
N ILE A 294 8.33 -24.80 -20.59
CA ILE A 294 9.67 -24.47 -21.10
C ILE A 294 10.55 -25.73 -21.16
N LEU A 295 10.56 -26.56 -20.12
CA LEU A 295 11.35 -27.79 -20.12
C LEU A 295 10.83 -28.81 -21.13
N SER A 296 9.50 -28.95 -21.28
CA SER A 296 8.90 -29.86 -22.27
C SER A 296 9.20 -29.42 -23.70
N SER A 297 9.19 -28.11 -23.98
CA SER A 297 9.52 -27.55 -25.29
C SER A 297 11.00 -27.71 -25.62
N ILE A 298 11.91 -27.54 -24.65
CA ILE A 298 13.34 -27.86 -24.80
C ILE A 298 13.56 -29.36 -25.05
N TYR A 299 12.85 -30.22 -24.32
CA TYR A 299 12.93 -31.68 -24.50
C TYR A 299 12.44 -32.10 -25.89
N LEU A 300 11.30 -31.58 -26.35
CA LEU A 300 10.77 -31.83 -27.68
C LEU A 300 11.69 -31.28 -28.78
N TYR A 301 12.31 -30.11 -28.57
CA TYR A 301 13.30 -29.55 -29.48
C TYR A 301 14.53 -30.46 -29.60
N LYS A 302 15.10 -30.90 -28.47
CA LYS A 302 16.22 -31.87 -28.46
C LYS A 302 15.84 -33.20 -29.13
N ARG A 303 14.62 -33.70 -28.89
CA ARG A 303 14.13 -34.93 -29.52
C ARG A 303 13.95 -34.77 -31.04
N ARG A 304 13.49 -33.61 -31.52
CA ARG A 304 13.41 -33.31 -32.96
C ARG A 304 14.78 -33.14 -33.61
N CYS A 305 15.74 -32.53 -32.91
CA CYS A 305 17.12 -32.40 -33.40
C CYS A 305 17.84 -33.76 -33.44
N LYS A 306 17.61 -34.64 -32.46
CA LYS A 306 18.15 -36.02 -32.48
C LYS A 306 17.54 -36.84 -33.63
N LYS A 307 16.22 -36.83 -33.78
CA LYS A 307 15.54 -37.53 -34.90
C LYS A 307 15.96 -37.02 -36.28
N ARG A 308 16.20 -35.71 -36.46
CA ARG A 308 16.75 -35.17 -37.71
C ARG A 308 18.19 -35.63 -37.98
N ARG A 309 19.01 -35.80 -36.94
CA ARG A 309 20.37 -36.33 -37.05
C ARG A 309 20.36 -37.82 -37.46
N ASP A 310 19.51 -38.62 -36.81
CA ASP A 310 19.38 -40.06 -37.12
C ASP A 310 18.84 -40.30 -38.55
N VAL A 311 17.93 -39.46 -39.06
CA VAL A 311 17.44 -39.54 -40.45
C VAL A 311 18.51 -39.12 -41.46
N LEU A 312 19.30 -38.09 -41.16
CA LEU A 312 20.39 -37.64 -42.04
C LEU A 312 21.50 -38.70 -42.16
N GLU A 313 21.83 -39.42 -41.07
CA GLU A 313 22.83 -40.50 -41.11
C GLU A 313 22.38 -41.70 -41.97
N VAL A 314 21.08 -42.04 -42.00
CA VAL A 314 20.57 -43.15 -42.83
C VAL A 314 20.59 -42.81 -44.33
N THR A 315 20.24 -41.58 -44.72
CA THR A 315 20.31 -41.14 -46.13
C THR A 315 21.73 -40.94 -46.69
N ILE A 316 22.78 -41.00 -45.85
CA ILE A 316 24.18 -40.90 -46.29
C ILE A 316 24.81 -42.30 -46.49
N ILE A 317 24.13 -43.36 -46.03
CA ILE A 317 24.64 -44.75 -46.06
C ILE A 317 23.95 -45.60 -47.17
N GLU A 318 22.86 -45.12 -47.78
CA GLU A 318 22.30 -45.64 -49.05
C GLU A 318 22.92 -44.92 -50.26
#